data_AF-J9GHL4-F1
#
_entry.id   AF-J9GHL4-F1
#
_cell.length_a   1.000
_cell.length_b   1.000
_cell.length_c   1.000
_cell.angle_alpha   90.00
_cell.angle_beta   90.00
_cell.angle_gamma   90.00
#
_symmetry.space_group_name_H-M   'P 1'
#
loop_
_entity.id
_entity.type
_entity.pdbx_description
1 polymer ?
#
loop_
_entity_poly.entity_id
_entity_poly.type
_entity_poly.pdbx_seq_one_letter_code
_entity_poly.pdbx_strand_id
1 'polypeptide(L)' 'MVVIGGGNSGVEAAIDLAGIAKTVTLLQRGETLTADQVLQDKLVSLPNVTIKFNSLTTEL' A
#
# COMPACT_ATOMS: atom_id res chain seq x y z
N MET A 1 -9.15 4.84 2.69
CA MET A 1 -8.78 3.77 3.65
C MET A 1 -7.26 3.73 3.77
N VAL A 2 -6.73 3.32 4.91
CA VAL A 2 -5.28 3.30 5.17
C VAL A 2 -4.83 1.88 5.48
N VAL A 3 -3.73 1.44 4.85
CA VAL A 3 -3.06 0.17 5.11
C VAL A 3 -1.63 0.46 5.56
N ILE A 4 -1.16 -0.27 6.57
CA ILE A 4 0.19 -0.10 7.12
C ILE A 4 1.00 -1.36 6.83
N GLY A 5 2.16 -1.19 6.20
CA GLY A 5 3.07 -2.27 5.84
C GLY A 5 3.07 -2.58 4.35
N GLY A 6 4.27 -2.71 3.79
CA GLY A 6 4.55 -2.93 2.36
C GLY A 6 5.13 -4.30 2.03
N GLY A 7 4.88 -5.30 2.89
CA GLY A 7 5.09 -6.72 2.55
C GLY A 7 3.88 -7.32 1.81
N ASN A 8 3.96 -8.59 1.41
CA ASN A 8 2.92 -9.27 0.62
C ASN A 8 1.50 -9.04 1.17
N SER A 9 1.28 -9.34 2.46
CA SER A 9 -0.04 -9.20 3.07
C SER A 9 -0.57 -7.76 3.09
N GLY A 10 0.30 -6.76 3.26
CA GLY A 10 -0.10 -5.35 3.25
C GLY A 10 -0.42 -4.85 1.84
N VAL A 11 0.36 -5.29 0.85
CA VAL A 11 0.12 -4.96 -0.56
C VAL A 11 -1.14 -5.65 -1.09
N GLU A 12 -1.35 -6.93 -0.78
CA GLU A 12 -2.58 -7.67 -1.11
C GLU A 12 -3.81 -6.98 -0.51
N ALA A 13 -3.77 -6.65 0.79
CA ALA A 13 -4.86 -5.95 1.43
C ALA A 13 -5.15 -4.59 0.78
N ALA A 14 -4.12 -3.85 0.35
CA ALA A 14 -4.33 -2.58 -0.35
C ALA A 14 -4.95 -2.77 -1.75
N ILE A 15 -4.58 -3.82 -2.48
CA ILE A 15 -5.19 -4.18 -3.78
C ILE A 15 -6.66 -4.57 -3.59
N ASP A 16 -6.96 -5.42 -2.60
CA ASP A 16 -8.32 -5.85 -2.31
C ASP A 16 -9.22 -4.67 -1.93
N LEU A 17 -8.71 -3.79 -1.06
CA LEU A 17 -9.42 -2.57 -0.68
C LEU A 17 -9.60 -1.59 -1.84
N ALA A 18 -8.68 -1.55 -2.80
CA ALA A 18 -8.80 -0.68 -3.97
C ALA A 18 -9.97 -1.07 -4.88
N GLY A 19 -10.44 -2.32 -4.80
CA GLY A 19 -11.64 -2.77 -5.52
C GLY A 19 -12.95 -2.22 -4.96
N ILE A 20 -12.97 -1.78 -3.69
CA ILE A 20 -14.21 -1.33 -2.99
C ILE A 20 -14.12 0.11 -2.47
N ALA A 21 -12.93 0.65 -2.26
CA ALA A 21 -12.72 1.98 -1.71
C ALA A 21 -12.48 3.03 -2.82
N LYS A 22 -12.95 4.26 -2.57
CA LYS A 22 -12.66 5.40 -3.46
C LYS A 22 -11.17 5.72 -3.55
N THR A 23 -10.45 5.58 -2.44
CA THR A 23 -9.01 5.84 -2.36
C THR A 23 -8.39 5.00 -1.25
N VAL A 24 -7.23 4.43 -1.53
CA VAL A 24 -6.43 3.63 -0.59
C VAL A 24 -5.06 4.27 -0.44
N THR A 25 -4.58 4.38 0.79
CA THR A 25 -3.22 4.84 1.09
C THR A 25 -2.45 3.72 1.78
N LEU A 26 -1.36 3.27 1.17
CA LEU A 26 -0.44 2.31 1.78
C LEU A 26 0.74 3.08 2.39
N LEU A 27 0.96 2.90 3.69
CA LEU A 27 2.09 3.46 4.42
C LEU A 27 3.16 2.38 4.55
N GLN A 28 4.34 2.63 3.98
CA GLN A 28 5.49 1.75 4.12
C GLN A 28 6.51 2.35 5.08
N ARG A 29 6.95 1.52 6.04
CA ARG A 29 8.07 1.84 6.91
C ARG A 29 9.37 1.59 6.14
N GLY A 30 10.13 2.64 5.89
CA GLY A 30 11.36 2.60 5.09
C GLY A 30 11.12 3.00 3.64
N GLU A 31 12.14 2.78 2.82
CA GLU A 31 12.23 3.36 1.47
C GLU A 31 11.72 2.44 0.36
N THR A 32 11.49 1.15 0.65
CA THR A 32 11.12 0.15 -0.35
C THR A 32 9.99 -0.74 0.14
N LEU A 33 9.18 -1.24 -0.79
CA LEU A 33 8.24 -2.33 -0.52
C LEU A 33 9.02 -3.65 -0.49
N THR A 34 8.66 -4.55 0.42
CA THR A 34 9.25 -5.88 0.53
C THR A 34 8.35 -6.97 -0.06
N ALA A 35 7.23 -6.59 -0.66
CA ALA A 35 6.33 -7.51 -1.34
C ALA A 35 6.94 -8.03 -2.65
N ASP A 36 6.42 -9.13 -3.17
CA ASP A 36 6.81 -9.67 -4.47
C ASP A 36 6.55 -8.66 -5.58
N GLN A 37 7.45 -8.60 -6.57
CA GLN A 37 7.40 -7.60 -7.64
C GLN A 37 6.05 -7.60 -8.37
N VAL A 38 5.45 -8.77 -8.60
CA VAL A 38 4.15 -8.90 -9.25
C VAL A 38 3.03 -8.19 -8.49
N LEU A 39 3.08 -8.20 -7.15
CA LEU A 39 2.12 -7.49 -6.30
C LEU A 39 2.40 -5.99 -6.30
N GLN A 40 3.67 -5.59 -6.28
CA GLN A 40 4.05 -4.18 -6.39
C GLN A 40 3.58 -3.57 -7.72
N ASP A 41 3.82 -4.26 -8.84
CA ASP A 41 3.42 -3.82 -10.17
C ASP A 41 1.89 -3.66 -10.26
N LYS A 42 1.16 -4.62 -9.70
CA LYS A 42 -0.31 -4.55 -9.63
C LYS A 42 -0.76 -3.38 -8.76
N LEU A 43 -0.16 -3.17 -7.59
CA LEU A 43 -0.50 -2.06 -6.70
C LEU A 43 -0.28 -0.71 -7.39
N VAL A 44 0.85 -0.55 -8.10
CA VAL A 44 1.20 0.69 -8.83
C VAL A 44 0.29 0.94 -10.04
N SER A 45 -0.27 -0.12 -10.64
CA SER A 45 -1.24 0.02 -11.74
C SER A 45 -2.60 0.60 -11.32
N LEU A 46 -2.90 0.63 -10.01
CA LEU A 46 -4.19 1.07 -9.50
C LEU A 46 -4.24 2.60 -9.33
N PRO A 47 -5.11 3.32 -10.06
CA PRO A 47 -5.11 4.78 -10.06
C PRO A 47 -5.64 5.39 -8.76
N ASN A 48 -6.34 4.61 -7.92
CA ASN A 48 -6.91 5.03 -6.65
C ASN A 48 -6.03 4.63 -5.44
N VAL A 49 -4.80 4.17 -5.68
CA VAL A 49 -3.84 3.81 -4.62
C VAL A 49 -2.73 4.84 -4.55
N THR A 50 -2.37 5.24 -3.33
CA THR A 50 -1.21 6.10 -3.06
C THR A 50 -0.28 5.41 -2.08
N ILE A 51 1.00 5.31 -2.41
CA ILE A 51 2.02 4.71 -1.55
C ILE A 51 2.82 5.84 -0.91
N LYS A 52 2.97 5.82 0.42
CA LYS A 52 3.82 6.74 1.15
C LYS A 52 4.94 5.98 1.85
N PHE A 53 6.17 6.23 1.44
CA PHE A 53 7.38 5.70 2.06
C PHE A 53 7.81 6.55 3.26
N ASN A 54 8.72 6.01 4.08
CA ASN A 54 9.25 6.66 5.28
C ASN A 54 8.18 7.23 6.23
N SER A 55 6.97 6.68 6.14
CA SER A 55 5.84 7.14 6.92
C SER A 55 5.86 6.42 8.25
N LEU A 56 6.48 7.06 9.26
CA LEU A 56 6.16 6.78 10.64
C LEU A 56 4.76 7.33 10.89
N THR A 57 3.81 6.46 11.24
CA THR A 57 2.47 6.86 11.67
C THR A 57 2.61 7.66 12.96
N THR A 58 2.87 8.96 12.85
CA THR A 58 2.81 9.90 13.95
C THR A 58 1.34 10.26 14.14
N GLU A 59 0.74 9.57 15.11
CA GLU A 59 -0.60 9.77 15.68
C GLU A 59 -1.80 9.26 14.86
N LEU A 60 -2.63 8.47 15.54
CA LEU A 60 -4.05 8.20 15.24
C LEU A 60 -4.89 9.21 16.04
#